data_AF-A0A9Q1LUX7-F1
#
_entry.id   AF-A0A9Q1LUX7-F1
#
_cell.length_a   1.000
_cell.length_b   1.000
_cell.length_c   1.000
_cell.angle_alpha   90.00
_cell.angle_beta   90.00
_cell.angle_gamma   90.00
#
_symmetry.space_group_name_H-M   'P 1'
#
loop_
_entity.id
_entity.type
_entity.pdbx_description
1 polymer ?
#
loop_
_entity_poly.entity_id
_entity_poly.type
_entity_poly.pdbx_seq_one_letter_code
_entity_poly.pdbx_strand_id
1 'polypeptide(L)'
;MYIQAQIQCNGFDENQTNRAPIRSSLRSSSLHRRTILVKSCCRWPVQPPLFMPVPPPTHPAIAELDAIRSVLKESEKVVERLQKQEENMLQEVTKKAKDLHDKEFKLPNQKPIPCLDERDACFKCYKEHEKDPLNCANVVQNFAECARRVKQQVSLTDK
;
A
#
# COMPACT_ATOMS: atom_id res chain seq x y z
N MET A 1 -33.82 4.82 5.69
CA MET A 1 -32.63 4.77 6.56
C MET A 1 -31.66 3.77 5.95
N TYR A 2 -30.70 4.24 5.15
CA TYR A 2 -29.73 3.39 4.46
C TYR A 2 -28.55 3.15 5.41
N ILE A 3 -28.35 1.91 5.86
CA ILE A 3 -27.14 1.51 6.58
C ILE A 3 -26.03 1.37 5.54
N GLN A 4 -25.18 2.39 5.45
CA GLN A 4 -23.98 2.37 4.65
C GLN A 4 -22.96 1.51 5.39
N ALA A 5 -23.02 0.19 5.20
CA ALA A 5 -22.00 -0.71 5.69
C ALA A 5 -20.72 -0.43 4.88
N GLN A 6 -19.85 0.42 5.42
CA GLN A 6 -18.47 0.48 4.99
C GLN A 6 -17.86 -0.87 5.33
N ILE A 7 -17.66 -1.72 4.31
CA ILE A 7 -16.65 -2.74 4.40
C ILE A 7 -15.34 -1.97 4.49
N GLN A 8 -14.92 -1.67 5.71
CA GLN A 8 -13.58 -1.20 5.97
C GLN A 8 -12.65 -2.35 5.61
N CYS A 9 -12.06 -2.28 4.42
CA CYS A 9 -10.83 -3.00 4.12
C CYS A 9 -9.74 -2.41 5.02
N ASN A 10 -9.77 -2.73 6.31
CA ASN A 10 -8.67 -2.51 7.21
C ASN A 10 -7.59 -3.53 6.80
N GLY A 11 -6.69 -3.09 5.92
CA GLY A 11 -5.62 -3.94 5.41
C GLY A 11 -4.97 -3.48 4.11
N PHE A 12 -4.83 -2.17 3.89
CA PHE A 12 -3.70 -1.68 3.10
C PHE A 12 -3.00 -0.66 3.99
N ASP A 13 -2.03 -1.16 4.76
CA ASP A 13 -1.14 -0.35 5.59
C ASP A 13 -0.59 0.81 4.76
N GLU A 14 -1.03 2.02 5.06
CA GLU A 14 -0.47 3.28 4.57
C GLU A 14 0.92 3.56 5.17
N ASN A 15 1.63 2.51 5.60
CA ASN A 15 2.94 2.58 6.21
C ASN A 15 3.74 1.30 5.94
N GLN A 16 3.89 0.95 4.66
CA GLN A 16 5.03 0.14 4.27
C GLN A 16 5.84 0.82 3.18
N THR A 17 6.86 1.54 3.66
CA THR A 17 8.19 1.68 3.08
C THR A 17 8.67 0.36 2.46
N ASN A 18 8.14 0.03 1.29
CA ASN A 18 8.70 -0.96 0.39
C ASN A 18 9.00 -0.25 -0.92
N ARG A 19 10.00 0.62 -0.86
CA ARG A 19 10.85 0.93 -2.01
C ARG A 19 11.56 -0.38 -2.40
N ALA A 20 10.88 -1.25 -3.12
CA ALA A 20 11.56 -2.32 -3.84
C ALA A 20 12.45 -1.62 -4.89
N PRO A 21 13.77 -1.80 -4.88
CA PRO A 21 14.59 -1.30 -5.97
C PRO A 21 14.18 -2.08 -7.22
N ILE A 22 13.80 -1.34 -8.26
CA ILE A 22 13.69 -1.89 -9.62
C ILE A 22 15.02 -2.58 -9.91
N ARG A 23 15.00 -3.90 -9.99
CA ARG A 23 16.14 -4.73 -10.35
C ARG A 23 16.41 -4.51 -11.83
N SER A 24 17.16 -3.46 -12.17
CA SER A 24 17.70 -3.32 -13.52
C SER A 24 18.72 -4.44 -13.75
N SER A 25 18.53 -5.14 -14.86
CA SER A 25 19.39 -6.22 -15.34
C SER A 25 20.82 -5.70 -15.51
N LEU A 26 21.71 -6.03 -14.56
CA LEU A 26 23.15 -5.86 -14.76
C LEU A 26 23.62 -6.89 -15.78
N ARG A 27 23.76 -6.44 -17.02
CA ARG A 27 24.52 -7.10 -18.07
C ARG A 27 25.97 -7.24 -17.57
N SER A 28 26.33 -8.46 -17.18
CA SER A 28 27.68 -8.80 -16.74
C SER A 28 28.68 -8.51 -17.85
N SER A 29 29.59 -7.57 -17.61
CA SER A 29 30.80 -7.40 -18.41
C SER A 29 32.00 -7.76 -17.55
N SER A 30 32.71 -8.78 -18.03
CA SER A 30 33.84 -9.44 -17.41
C SER A 30 35.02 -8.49 -17.14
N LEU A 31 35.53 -8.59 -15.90
CA LEU A 31 36.94 -8.57 -15.49
C LEU A 31 37.90 -7.55 -16.13
N HIS A 32 38.41 -6.61 -15.33
CA HIS A 32 39.86 -6.33 -15.16
C HIS A 32 40.07 -5.60 -13.84
N ARG A 33 40.04 -6.36 -12.73
CA ARG A 33 40.51 -5.90 -11.42
C ARG A 33 42.04 -5.79 -11.51
N ARG A 34 42.58 -4.59 -11.72
CA ARG A 34 44.00 -4.33 -11.44
C ARG A 34 44.20 -4.39 -9.93
N THR A 35 44.80 -5.48 -9.46
CA THR A 35 45.31 -5.62 -8.11
C THR A 35 46.46 -4.63 -7.92
N ILE A 36 46.20 -3.49 -7.28
CA ILE A 36 47.28 -2.66 -6.74
C ILE A 36 47.73 -3.33 -5.46
N LEU A 37 48.90 -3.98 -5.51
CA LEU A 37 49.61 -4.47 -4.32
C LEU A 37 49.92 -3.28 -3.42
N VAL A 38 49.14 -3.12 -2.35
CA VAL A 38 49.44 -2.14 -1.30
C VAL A 38 50.58 -2.73 -0.46
N LYS A 39 51.82 -2.52 -0.89
CA LYS A 39 52.99 -2.69 -0.02
C LYS A 39 52.85 -1.68 1.11
N SER A 40 52.53 -2.17 2.30
CA SER A 40 52.68 -1.38 3.53
C SER A 40 54.14 -1.01 3.68
N CYS A 41 54.44 0.27 3.56
CA CYS A 41 55.64 0.86 4.12
C CYS A 41 55.40 2.35 4.38
N CYS A 42 55.99 2.82 5.47
CA CYS A 42 55.97 4.18 6.02
C CYS A 42 54.80 4.49 6.97
N ARG A 43 55.11 4.41 8.27
CA ARG A 43 54.48 5.16 9.36
C ARG A 43 54.36 6.64 8.95
N TRP A 44 53.15 7.16 8.80
CA TRP A 44 52.93 8.57 8.44
C TRP A 44 53.24 9.48 9.63
N PRO A 45 54.15 10.47 9.51
CA PRO A 45 54.20 11.55 10.48
C PRO A 45 53.06 12.52 10.15
N VAL A 46 52.07 12.62 11.03
CA VAL A 46 51.06 13.69 10.96
C VAL A 46 51.78 15.01 11.24
N GLN A 47 52.12 15.77 10.20
CA GLN A 47 52.63 17.13 10.35
C GLN A 47 51.49 18.07 10.79
N PRO A 48 51.73 19.05 11.68
CA PRO A 48 50.75 20.08 12.00
C PRO A 48 50.42 20.87 10.72
N PRO A 49 49.16 21.31 10.52
CA PRO A 49 48.77 22.02 9.31
C PRO A 49 49.52 23.37 9.26
N LEU A 50 50.47 23.47 8.35
CA LEU A 50 51.03 24.76 7.94
C LEU A 50 49.96 25.45 7.08
N PHE A 51 49.45 26.58 7.55
CA PHE A 51 48.58 27.44 6.75
C PHE A 51 49.40 28.01 5.58
N MET A 52 49.29 27.37 4.42
CA MET A 52 49.72 27.91 3.13
C MET A 52 48.60 28.80 2.56
N PRO A 53 48.92 29.97 1.97
CA PRO A 53 47.94 30.75 1.24
C PRO A 53 47.38 29.90 0.10
N VAL A 54 46.06 29.68 0.07
CA VAL A 54 45.40 28.99 -1.03
C VAL A 54 45.61 29.83 -2.30
N PRO A 55 46.25 29.29 -3.35
CA PRO A 55 46.39 30.03 -4.60
C PRO A 55 45.01 30.31 -5.19
N PRO A 56 44.79 31.47 -5.83
CA PRO A 56 43.50 31.81 -6.40
C PRO A 56 43.07 30.70 -7.38
N PRO A 57 41.78 30.31 -7.36
CA PRO A 57 41.30 29.21 -8.17
C PRO A 57 41.59 29.48 -9.65
N THR A 58 42.29 28.55 -10.30
CA THR A 58 42.59 28.61 -11.73
C THR A 58 41.30 28.46 -12.53
N HIS A 59 41.11 29.28 -13.57
CA HIS A 59 39.98 29.23 -14.52
C HIS A 59 39.42 27.82 -14.87
N PRO A 60 40.24 26.79 -15.16
CA PRO A 60 39.74 25.44 -15.44
C PRO A 60 38.96 24.81 -14.27
N ALA A 61 39.35 25.05 -13.02
CA ALA A 61 38.66 24.52 -11.84
C ALA A 61 37.27 25.17 -11.64
N ILE A 62 37.09 26.40 -12.11
CA ILE A 62 35.81 27.11 -12.07
C ILE A 62 34.85 26.51 -13.12
N ALA A 63 35.35 26.22 -14.32
CA ALA A 63 34.57 25.60 -15.39
C ALA A 63 34.06 24.19 -15.03
N GLU A 64 34.88 23.38 -14.36
CA GLU A 64 34.45 22.05 -13.87
C GLU A 64 33.35 22.17 -12.79
N LEU A 65 33.48 23.13 -11.88
CA LEU A 65 32.46 23.41 -10.87
C LEU A 65 31.13 23.84 -11.50
N ASP A 66 31.17 24.68 -12.54
CA ASP A 66 29.96 25.13 -13.24
C ASP A 66 29.31 23.97 -14.01
N ALA A 67 30.10 23.11 -14.65
CA ALA A 67 29.58 21.88 -15.26
C ALA A 67 28.86 20.98 -14.25
N ILE A 68 29.43 20.80 -13.05
CA ILE A 68 28.79 20.03 -11.97
C ILE A 68 27.46 20.68 -11.55
N ARG A 69 27.45 22.01 -11.33
CA ARG A 69 26.23 22.75 -10.96
C ARG A 69 25.13 22.61 -12.02
N SER A 70 25.50 22.67 -13.30
CA SER A 70 24.56 22.48 -14.41
C SER A 70 23.92 21.09 -14.38
N VAL A 71 24.71 20.03 -14.13
CA VAL A 71 24.18 18.66 -14.02
C VAL A 71 23.25 18.51 -12.82
N LEU A 72 23.59 19.11 -11.67
CA LEU A 72 22.73 19.09 -10.49
C LEU A 72 21.39 19.78 -10.75
N LYS A 73 21.42 20.95 -11.41
CA LYS A 73 20.21 21.69 -11.77
C LYS A 73 19.30 20.92 -12.73
N GLU A 74 19.88 20.25 -13.73
CA GLU A 74 19.09 19.42 -14.63
C GLU A 74 18.52 18.19 -13.92
N SER A 75 19.29 17.59 -12.99
CA SER A 75 18.82 16.46 -12.19
C SER A 75 17.63 16.84 -11.31
N GLU A 76 17.68 18.00 -10.66
CA GLU A 76 16.57 18.54 -9.86
C GLU A 76 15.31 18.72 -10.71
N LYS A 77 15.43 19.33 -11.90
CA LYS A 77 14.32 19.48 -12.84
C LYS A 77 13.72 18.15 -13.30
N VAL A 78 14.55 17.14 -13.53
CA VAL A 78 14.07 15.79 -13.88
C VAL A 78 13.31 15.16 -12.71
N VAL A 79 13.79 15.32 -11.48
CA VAL A 79 13.12 14.82 -10.27
C VAL A 79 11.76 15.47 -10.10
N GLU A 80 11.65 16.79 -10.23
CA GLU A 80 10.36 17.50 -10.14
C GLU A 80 9.35 17.00 -11.18
N ARG A 81 9.81 16.76 -12.42
CA ARG A 81 8.97 16.22 -13.49
C ARG A 81 8.48 14.81 -13.18
N LEU A 82 9.36 13.95 -12.66
CA LEU A 82 9.01 12.58 -12.29
C LEU A 82 8.03 12.55 -11.11
N GLN A 83 8.24 13.38 -10.09
CA GLN A 83 7.31 13.52 -8.96
C GLN A 83 5.92 13.95 -9.44
N LYS A 84 5.85 14.91 -10.37
CA LYS A 84 4.58 15.32 -10.96
C LYS A 84 3.91 14.20 -11.75
N GLN A 85 4.70 13.40 -12.47
CA GLN A 85 4.17 12.26 -13.22
C GLN A 85 3.67 11.14 -12.29
N GLU A 86 4.38 10.87 -11.21
CA GLU A 86 3.98 9.92 -10.17
C GLU A 86 2.65 10.32 -9.53
N GLU A 87 2.51 11.59 -9.12
CA GLU A 87 1.27 12.12 -8.53
C GLU A 87 0.08 12.00 -9.51
N ASN A 88 0.27 12.41 -10.77
CA ASN A 88 -0.78 12.29 -11.78
C ASN A 88 -1.18 10.83 -12.01
N MET A 89 -0.20 9.93 -12.07
CA MET A 89 -0.46 8.50 -12.26
C MET A 89 -1.22 7.92 -11.06
N LEU A 90 -0.84 8.29 -9.84
CA LEU A 90 -1.51 7.87 -8.61
C LEU A 90 -2.97 8.32 -8.59
N GLN A 91 -3.24 9.58 -8.97
CA GLN A 91 -4.60 10.09 -9.06
C GLN A 91 -5.42 9.34 -10.10
N GLU A 92 -4.85 9.06 -11.28
CA GLU A 92 -5.53 8.31 -12.33
C GLU A 92 -5.88 6.89 -11.92
N VAL A 93 -4.93 6.14 -11.34
CA VAL A 93 -5.18 4.76 -10.92
C VAL A 93 -6.17 4.70 -9.77
N THR A 94 -6.08 5.64 -8.83
CA THR A 94 -7.03 5.73 -7.71
C THR A 94 -8.44 6.02 -8.21
N LYS A 95 -8.59 6.97 -9.14
CA LYS A 95 -9.88 7.30 -9.75
C LYS A 95 -10.45 6.11 -10.52
N LYS A 96 -9.64 5.41 -11.31
CA LYS A 96 -10.06 4.23 -12.06
C LYS A 96 -10.44 3.08 -11.14
N ALA A 97 -9.68 2.82 -10.08
CA ALA A 97 -10.00 1.78 -9.11
C ALA A 97 -11.35 2.04 -8.41
N LYS A 98 -11.63 3.30 -8.04
CA LYS A 98 -12.94 3.70 -7.49
C LYS A 98 -14.05 3.49 -8.52
N ASP A 99 -13.84 3.91 -9.76
CA ASP A 99 -14.82 3.78 -10.84
C ASP A 99 -15.15 2.30 -11.13
N LEU A 100 -14.13 1.44 -11.21
CA LEU A 100 -14.34 -0.01 -11.36
C LEU A 100 -15.09 -0.59 -10.16
N HIS A 101 -14.67 -0.25 -8.95
CA HIS A 101 -15.36 -0.71 -7.74
C HIS A 101 -16.84 -0.29 -7.73
N ASP A 102 -17.12 0.93 -8.18
CA ASP A 102 -18.47 1.50 -8.20
C ASP A 102 -19.34 1.00 -9.36
N LYS A 103 -18.76 0.45 -10.42
CA LYS A 103 -19.51 -0.02 -11.60
C LYS A 103 -19.56 -1.54 -11.72
N GLU A 104 -18.45 -2.19 -11.47
CA GLU A 104 -18.29 -3.64 -11.69
C GLU A 104 -18.43 -4.44 -10.40
N PHE A 105 -18.02 -3.88 -9.26
CA PHE A 105 -18.02 -4.58 -7.98
C PHE A 105 -19.14 -4.14 -7.02
N LYS A 106 -20.11 -3.35 -7.51
CA LYS A 106 -21.38 -3.23 -6.78
C LYS A 106 -22.01 -4.61 -6.75
N LEU A 107 -22.13 -5.19 -5.56
CA LEU A 107 -23.02 -6.34 -5.39
C LEU A 107 -24.40 -5.90 -5.90
N PRO A 108 -24.97 -6.57 -6.92
CA PRO A 108 -26.34 -6.31 -7.34
C PRO A 108 -27.20 -6.31 -6.08
N ASN A 109 -27.94 -5.22 -5.84
CA ASN A 109 -28.69 -4.93 -4.60
C ASN A 109 -28.71 -6.11 -3.65
N GLN A 110 -27.88 -6.07 -2.61
CA GLN A 110 -27.77 -7.18 -1.66
C GLN A 110 -29.18 -7.55 -1.23
N LYS A 111 -29.62 -8.76 -1.61
CA LYS A 111 -30.96 -9.23 -1.26
C LYS A 111 -31.08 -9.06 0.26
N PRO A 112 -32.18 -8.48 0.76
CA PRO A 112 -32.36 -8.31 2.20
C PRO A 112 -32.10 -9.65 2.88
N ILE A 113 -31.33 -9.60 3.97
CA ILE A 113 -30.96 -10.81 4.68
C ILE A 113 -32.27 -11.55 5.03
N PRO A 114 -32.43 -12.81 4.62
CA PRO A 114 -33.64 -13.54 4.93
C PRO A 114 -33.70 -13.83 6.44
N CYS A 115 -34.92 -13.82 6.99
CA CYS A 115 -35.19 -14.13 8.41
C CYS A 115 -34.58 -13.15 9.43
N LEU A 116 -34.44 -11.87 9.06
CA LEU A 116 -33.91 -10.84 9.97
C LEU A 116 -34.73 -10.70 11.25
N ASP A 117 -36.05 -10.66 11.12
CA ASP A 117 -36.95 -10.44 12.26
C ASP A 117 -36.89 -11.62 13.24
N GLU A 118 -36.92 -12.86 12.73
CA GLU A 118 -36.84 -14.06 13.57
C GLU A 118 -35.44 -14.21 14.21
N ARG A 119 -34.39 -13.80 13.50
CA ARG A 119 -33.02 -13.77 14.04
C ARG A 119 -32.91 -12.78 15.19
N ASP A 120 -33.43 -11.56 15.02
CA ASP A 120 -33.36 -10.52 16.03
C ASP A 120 -34.22 -10.87 17.25
N ALA A 121 -35.36 -11.53 17.03
CA ALA A 121 -36.17 -12.10 18.10
C ALA A 121 -35.40 -13.18 18.90
N CYS A 122 -34.65 -14.06 18.24
CA CYS A 122 -33.80 -15.05 18.93
C CYS A 122 -32.76 -14.37 19.82
N PHE A 123 -32.04 -13.38 19.28
CA PHE A 123 -31.03 -12.65 20.06
C PHE A 123 -31.64 -11.93 21.25
N LYS A 124 -32.80 -11.29 21.03
CA LYS A 124 -33.52 -10.60 22.10
C LYS A 124 -33.94 -11.58 23.20
N CYS A 125 -34.51 -12.73 22.84
CA CYS A 125 -34.94 -13.73 23.80
C CYS A 125 -33.76 -14.25 24.65
N TYR A 126 -32.64 -14.61 24.01
CA TYR A 126 -31.49 -15.10 24.76
C TYR A 126 -30.87 -14.06 25.68
N LYS A 127 -30.92 -12.78 25.29
CA LYS A 127 -30.47 -11.67 26.12
C LYS A 127 -31.40 -11.42 27.32
N GLU A 128 -32.70 -11.68 27.19
CA GLU A 128 -33.67 -11.57 28.28
C GLU A 128 -33.64 -12.80 29.21
N HIS A 129 -33.28 -13.97 28.67
CA HIS A 129 -33.26 -15.25 29.38
C HIS A 129 -31.85 -15.87 29.49
N GLU A 130 -30.85 -15.08 29.89
CA GLU A 130 -29.46 -15.55 30.00
C GLU A 130 -29.29 -16.76 30.94
N LYS A 131 -30.08 -16.82 32.01
CA LYS A 131 -30.03 -17.90 33.02
C LYS A 131 -30.81 -19.14 32.61
N ASP A 132 -31.85 -18.98 31.79
CA ASP A 132 -32.73 -20.07 31.36
C ASP A 132 -32.94 -20.04 29.83
N PRO A 133 -31.90 -20.34 29.03
CA PRO A 133 -31.96 -20.21 27.56
C PRO A 133 -33.01 -21.12 26.90
N LEU A 134 -33.47 -22.16 27.60
CA LEU A 134 -34.50 -23.09 27.13
C LEU A 134 -35.87 -22.42 26.96
N ASN A 135 -36.14 -21.31 27.65
CA ASN A 135 -37.38 -20.55 27.47
C ASN A 135 -37.52 -19.96 26.05
N CYS A 136 -36.40 -19.85 25.31
CA CYS A 136 -36.38 -19.35 23.94
C CYS A 136 -36.67 -20.40 22.87
N ALA A 137 -37.01 -21.64 23.24
CA ALA A 137 -37.18 -22.75 22.29
C ALA A 137 -38.16 -22.44 21.15
N ASN A 138 -39.30 -21.79 21.45
CA ASN A 138 -40.29 -21.41 20.43
C ASN A 138 -39.72 -20.36 19.45
N VAL A 139 -39.02 -19.35 19.97
CA VAL A 139 -38.41 -18.29 19.14
C VAL A 139 -37.34 -18.87 18.21
N VAL A 140 -36.52 -19.79 18.71
CA VAL A 140 -35.51 -20.53 17.94
C VAL A 140 -36.14 -21.41 16.87
N GLN A 141 -37.26 -22.08 17.18
CA GLN A 141 -37.99 -22.88 16.22
C GLN A 141 -38.52 -22.03 15.06
N ASN A 142 -39.06 -20.84 15.34
CA ASN A 142 -39.54 -19.92 14.30
C ASN A 142 -38.41 -19.47 13.37
N PHE A 143 -37.24 -19.14 13.92
CA PHE A 143 -36.06 -18.82 13.10
C PHE A 143 -35.61 -20.02 12.24
N ALA A 144 -35.58 -21.23 12.82
CA ALA A 144 -35.22 -22.44 12.09
C ALA A 144 -36.20 -22.76 10.96
N GLU A 145 -37.50 -22.53 11.17
CA GLU A 145 -38.53 -22.68 10.15
C GLU A 145 -38.36 -21.67 9.02
N CYS A 146 -38.13 -20.39 9.34
CA CYS A 146 -37.86 -19.38 8.32
C CYS A 146 -36.63 -19.75 7.48
N ALA A 147 -35.51 -20.11 8.14
CA ALA A 147 -34.28 -20.49 7.45
C ALA A 147 -34.49 -21.70 6.52
N ARG A 148 -35.32 -22.67 6.92
CA ARG A 148 -35.66 -23.84 6.11
C ARG A 148 -36.46 -23.47 4.86
N ARG A 149 -37.47 -22.60 5.00
CA ARG A 149 -38.30 -22.12 3.88
C ARG A 149 -37.45 -21.37 2.85
N VAL A 150 -36.56 -20.50 3.31
CA VAL A 150 -35.66 -19.72 2.45
C VAL A 150 -34.72 -20.63 1.68
N LYS A 151 -34.11 -21.64 2.34
CA LYS A 151 -33.25 -22.62 1.65
C LYS A 151 -33.98 -23.37 0.54
N GLN A 152 -35.24 -23.77 0.78
CA GLN A 152 -36.07 -24.44 -0.20
C GLN A 152 -36.39 -23.53 -1.40
N GLN A 153 -36.70 -22.25 -1.16
CA GLN A 153 -36.98 -21.29 -2.23
C GLN A 153 -35.78 -21.05 -3.15
N VAL A 154 -34.56 -20.93 -2.59
CA VAL A 154 -33.33 -20.77 -3.39
C VAL A 154 -33.14 -21.96 -4.32
N SER A 155 -33.32 -23.20 -3.82
CA SER A 155 -33.17 -24.42 -4.62
C SER A 155 -34.21 -24.58 -5.75
N LEU A 156 -35.33 -23.87 -5.68
CA LEU A 156 -36.39 -23.91 -6.69
C LEU A 156 -36.22 -22.84 -7.77
N THR A 157 -35.60 -21.70 -7.45
CA THR A 157 -35.35 -20.61 -8.41
C THR A 157 -34.15 -20.83 -9.32
N ASP A 158 -33.31 -21.83 -9.05
CA ASP A 158 -32.13 -22.17 -9.84
C ASP A 158 -32.40 -23.26 -10.91
N LYS A 159 -33.68 -23.59 -11.17
CA LYS A 159 -34.12 -24.64 -12.09
C LYS A 159 -35.00 -24.07 -13.20
#